data_AF-A0A7Y8HPW1-F1
#
_entry.id   AF-A0A7Y8HPW1-F1
#
_cell.length_a   1.000
_cell.length_b   1.000
_cell.length_c   1.000
_cell.angle_alpha   90.00
_cell.angle_beta   90.00
_cell.angle_gamma   90.00
#
_symmetry.space_group_name_H-M   'P 1'
#
loop_
_entity.id
_entity.type
_entity.pdbx_description
1 polymer ?
#
loop_
_entity_poly.entity_id
_entity_poly.type
_entity_poly.pdbx_seq_one_letter_code
_entity_poly.pdbx_strand_id
1 'polypeptide(L)'
;MKTFNVYRHPIQGLEAVKVGFSWPAASAGPIWMLLKQLWGLSGVWVAMYFALSLIETVVDMSEPGGAQALVYLLLVAGYLALGLIPGLKGNKWREKNLARRGFQMLGTVQAETPEAAMSQMASQP
;
A
#
# COMPACT_ATOMS: atom_id res chain seq x y z
N MET A 1 15.35 11.85 -9.57
CA MET A 1 15.54 10.39 -9.56
C MET A 1 14.99 9.77 -8.28
N LYS A 2 14.62 8.49 -8.30
CA LYS A 2 14.08 7.73 -7.15
C LYS A 2 14.87 6.44 -6.98
N THR A 3 14.93 5.94 -5.75
CA THR A 3 15.58 4.67 -5.44
C THR A 3 14.59 3.52 -5.59
N PHE A 4 15.01 2.44 -6.26
CA PHE A 4 14.22 1.22 -6.47
C PHE A 4 15.00 -0.02 -6.06
N ASN A 5 14.33 -0.92 -5.35
CA ASN A 5 14.79 -2.28 -5.14
C ASN A 5 14.25 -3.15 -6.27
N VAL A 6 15.12 -3.88 -6.96
CA VAL A 6 14.76 -4.74 -8.08
C VAL A 6 14.82 -6.20 -7.65
N TYR A 7 13.77 -6.93 -7.97
CA TYR A 7 13.58 -8.33 -7.61
C TYR A 7 13.43 -9.17 -8.88
N ARG A 8 13.89 -10.43 -8.85
CA ARG A 8 13.78 -11.39 -9.95
C ARG A 8 13.11 -12.67 -9.50
N HIS A 9 12.19 -13.17 -10.33
CA HIS A 9 11.68 -14.53 -10.26
C HIS A 9 12.04 -15.27 -11.56
N PRO A 10 12.45 -16.55 -11.50
CA PRO A 10 12.85 -17.30 -12.70
C PRO A 10 11.80 -17.31 -13.82
N ILE A 11 10.52 -17.40 -13.44
CA ILE A 11 9.38 -17.50 -14.37
C ILE A 11 8.60 -16.18 -14.53
N GLN A 12 8.53 -15.33 -13.49
CA GLN A 12 7.65 -14.14 -13.48
C GLN A 12 8.39 -12.86 -13.90
N GLY A 13 9.71 -12.95 -14.14
CA GLY A 13 10.52 -11.83 -14.61
C GLY A 13 11.00 -10.92 -13.48
N LEU A 14 11.17 -9.63 -13.81
CA LEU A 14 11.67 -8.61 -12.90
C LEU A 14 10.51 -7.78 -12.33
N GLU A 15 10.65 -7.39 -11.06
CA GLU A 15 9.79 -6.40 -10.43
C GLU A 15 10.62 -5.33 -9.71
N ALA A 16 10.37 -4.07 -10.03
CA ALA A 16 10.90 -2.94 -9.27
C ALA A 16 9.90 -2.43 -8.22
N VAL A 17 10.41 -2.18 -7.02
CA VAL A 17 9.68 -1.57 -5.90
C VAL A 17 10.37 -0.29 -5.48
N LYS A 18 9.63 0.82 -5.47
CA LYS A 18 10.15 2.12 -5.04
C LYS A 18 10.46 2.10 -3.54
N VAL A 19 11.61 2.60 -3.14
CA VAL A 19 11.94 2.83 -1.73
C VAL A 19 11.23 4.10 -1.24
N GLY A 20 10.53 3.98 -0.10
CA GLY A 20 9.79 5.08 0.52
C GLY A 20 8.30 5.10 0.15
N PHE A 21 7.72 6.30 0.11
CA PHE A 21 6.26 6.49 0.01
C PHE A 21 5.67 6.02 -1.32
N SER A 22 4.54 5.30 -1.23
CA SER A 22 3.73 4.79 -2.33
C SER A 22 2.45 5.60 -2.49
N TRP A 23 2.46 6.59 -3.39
CA TRP A 23 1.24 7.32 -3.74
C TRP A 23 0.09 6.41 -4.19
N PRO A 24 0.30 5.40 -5.05
CA PRO A 24 -0.78 4.50 -5.45
C PRO A 24 -1.35 3.68 -4.29
N ALA A 25 -0.53 3.28 -3.32
CA ALA A 25 -1.03 2.57 -2.14
C ALA A 25 -1.88 3.50 -1.25
N ALA A 26 -1.48 4.77 -1.13
CA ALA A 26 -2.19 5.74 -0.31
C ALA A 26 -3.56 6.13 -0.87
N SER A 27 -3.67 6.31 -2.19
CA SER A 27 -4.91 6.76 -2.83
C SER A 27 -5.84 5.64 -3.23
N ALA A 28 -5.32 4.54 -3.79
CA ALA A 28 -6.14 3.44 -4.29
C ALA A 28 -6.39 2.35 -3.22
N GLY A 29 -5.72 2.42 -2.07
CA GLY A 29 -6.00 1.60 -0.89
C GLY A 29 -6.13 0.10 -1.19
N PRO A 30 -7.29 -0.53 -0.92
CA PRO A 30 -7.48 -1.97 -1.13
C PRO A 30 -7.28 -2.43 -2.57
N ILE A 31 -7.63 -1.59 -3.56
CA ILE A 31 -7.49 -1.92 -5.00
C ILE A 31 -6.01 -2.10 -5.33
N TRP A 32 -5.16 -1.16 -4.88
CA TRP A 32 -3.72 -1.28 -5.06
C TRP A 32 -3.17 -2.55 -4.41
N MET A 33 -3.67 -2.91 -3.23
CA MET A 33 -3.26 -4.14 -2.53
C MET A 33 -3.62 -5.40 -3.32
N LEU A 34 -4.81 -5.47 -3.94
CA LEU A 34 -5.19 -6.59 -4.82
C LEU A 34 -4.26 -6.68 -6.03
N LEU A 35 -4.00 -5.55 -6.70
CA LEU A 35 -3.10 -5.49 -7.87
C LEU A 35 -1.67 -5.91 -7.52
N LYS A 36 -1.23 -5.75 -6.27
CA LYS A 36 0.09 -6.21 -5.77
C LYS A 36 0.04 -7.55 -5.04
N GLN A 37 -1.08 -8.27 -5.18
CA GLN A 37 -1.28 -9.63 -4.65
C GLN A 37 -1.10 -9.69 -3.13
N LEU A 38 -1.47 -8.61 -2.44
CA LEU A 38 -1.50 -8.48 -0.98
C LEU A 38 -2.90 -8.84 -0.45
N TRP A 39 -3.45 -9.98 -0.88
CA TRP A 39 -4.86 -10.36 -0.71
C TRP A 39 -5.36 -10.27 0.73
N GLY A 40 -4.60 -10.83 1.69
CA GLY A 40 -4.96 -10.78 3.10
C GLY A 40 -4.99 -9.36 3.67
N LEU A 41 -4.04 -8.51 3.28
CA LEU A 41 -4.04 -7.09 3.69
C LEU A 41 -5.20 -6.34 3.05
N SER A 42 -5.53 -6.63 1.79
CA SER A 42 -6.68 -6.02 1.11
C SER A 42 -7.98 -6.35 1.85
N GLY A 43 -8.21 -7.62 2.22
CA GLY A 43 -9.38 -8.03 3.00
C GLY A 43 -9.48 -7.31 4.35
N VAL A 44 -8.37 -7.21 5.08
CA VAL A 44 -8.30 -6.44 6.34
C VAL A 44 -8.62 -4.96 6.11
N TRP A 45 -8.10 -4.36 5.04
CA TRP A 45 -8.37 -2.95 4.72
C TRP A 45 -9.83 -2.70 4.34
N VAL A 46 -10.45 -3.58 3.55
CA VAL A 46 -11.89 -3.51 3.22
C VAL A 46 -12.72 -3.60 4.49
N ALA A 47 -12.40 -4.55 5.39
CA ALA A 47 -13.11 -4.69 6.65
C ALA A 47 -12.99 -3.44 7.54
N MET A 48 -11.83 -2.79 7.59
CA MET A 48 -11.66 -1.53 8.34
C MET A 48 -12.45 -0.37 7.73
N TYR A 49 -12.46 -0.22 6.39
CA TYR A 49 -13.30 0.79 5.73
C TYR A 49 -14.79 0.56 6.03
N PHE A 50 -15.23 -0.69 5.94
CA PHE A 50 -16.61 -1.06 6.26
C PHE A 50 -16.95 -0.76 7.72
N ALA A 51 -16.05 -1.07 8.66
CA ALA A 51 -16.26 -0.79 10.07
C ALA A 51 -16.37 0.72 10.36
N LEU A 52 -15.50 1.56 9.78
CA LEU A 52 -15.59 3.02 9.93
C LEU A 52 -16.89 3.57 9.32
N SER A 53 -17.27 3.09 8.13
CA SER A 53 -18.52 3.49 7.48
C SER A 53 -19.76 3.09 8.27
N LEU A 54 -19.74 1.92 8.93
CA LEU A 54 -20.82 1.51 9.82
C LEU A 54 -20.90 2.40 11.06
N ILE A 55 -19.75 2.74 11.67
CA ILE A 55 -19.70 3.67 12.81
C ILE A 55 -20.26 5.03 12.40
N GLU A 56 -19.82 5.57 11.26
CA GLU A 56 -20.32 6.84 10.70
C GLU A 56 -21.85 6.80 10.51
N THR A 57 -22.38 5.73 9.90
CA THR A 57 -23.82 5.54 9.71
C THR A 57 -24.59 5.55 11.04
N VAL A 58 -24.08 4.85 12.07
CA VAL A 58 -24.71 4.81 13.40
C VAL A 58 -24.70 6.17 14.07
N VAL A 59 -23.61 6.92 13.93
CA VAL A 59 -23.47 8.27 14.49
C VAL A 59 -24.42 9.24 13.81
N ASP A 60 -24.57 9.16 12.49
CA ASP A 60 -25.48 10.00 11.71
C ASP A 60 -26.96 9.74 12.03
N MET A 61 -27.31 8.53 12.45
CA MET A 61 -28.66 8.17 12.90
C MET A 61 -28.94 8.51 14.37
N SER A 62 -27.93 8.92 15.14
CA SER A 62 -28.07 9.22 16.56
C SER A 62 -28.48 10.67 16.77
N GLU A 63 -29.22 10.95 17.86
CA GLU A 63 -29.55 12.32 18.25
C GLU A 63 -28.29 13.16 18.46
N PRO A 64 -28.25 14.42 17.98
CA PRO A 64 -27.09 15.27 18.14
C PRO A 64 -26.70 15.45 19.61
N GLY A 65 -25.44 15.15 19.93
CA GLY A 65 -24.95 15.16 21.31
C GLY A 65 -23.49 15.58 21.41
N GLY A 66 -23.07 16.00 22.61
CA GLY A 66 -21.72 16.54 22.83
C GLY A 66 -20.57 15.57 22.49
N ALA A 67 -20.82 14.26 22.51
CA ALA A 67 -19.84 13.24 22.12
C ALA A 67 -19.68 13.09 20.60
N GLN A 68 -20.64 13.54 19.80
CA GLN A 68 -20.68 13.33 18.35
C GLN A 68 -19.47 13.95 17.64
N ALA A 69 -19.09 15.17 18.04
CA ALA A 69 -17.91 15.86 17.50
C ALA A 69 -16.62 15.07 17.73
N LEU A 70 -16.46 14.45 18.92
CA LEU A 70 -15.30 13.61 19.22
C LEU A 70 -15.27 12.37 18.33
N VAL A 71 -16.42 11.73 18.09
CA VAL A 71 -16.51 10.56 17.23
C VAL A 71 -16.15 10.91 15.78
N TYR A 72 -16.63 12.03 15.24
CA TYR A 72 -16.21 12.47 13.90
C TYR A 72 -14.71 12.76 13.80
N LEU A 73 -14.10 13.36 14.83
CA LEU A 73 -12.66 13.56 14.86
C LEU A 73 -11.90 12.22 14.79
N LEU A 74 -12.39 11.20 15.50
CA LEU A 74 -11.82 9.84 15.44
C LEU A 74 -12.04 9.17 14.08
N LEU A 75 -13.20 9.37 13.44
CA LEU A 75 -13.49 8.86 12.09
C LEU A 75 -12.55 9.49 11.06
N VAL A 76 -12.35 10.81 11.09
CA VAL A 76 -11.40 11.51 10.23
C VAL A 76 -9.99 10.97 10.41
N ALA A 77 -9.54 10.82 11.66
CA ALA A 77 -8.24 10.23 11.96
C ALA A 77 -8.13 8.79 11.43
N GLY A 78 -9.19 8.00 11.55
CA GLY A 78 -9.29 6.64 11.02
C GLY A 78 -9.14 6.58 9.50
N TYR A 79 -9.91 7.38 8.76
CA TYR A 79 -9.84 7.44 7.30
C TYR A 79 -8.47 7.95 6.82
N LEU A 80 -7.90 8.95 7.48
CA LEU A 80 -6.54 9.41 7.19
C LEU A 80 -5.51 8.31 7.42
N ALA A 81 -5.62 7.56 8.52
CA ALA A 81 -4.74 6.42 8.79
C ALA A 81 -4.88 5.32 7.73
N LEU A 82 -6.10 5.04 7.27
CA LEU A 82 -6.35 4.04 6.21
C LEU A 82 -5.69 4.41 4.87
N GLY A 83 -5.49 5.70 4.57
CA GLY A 83 -4.73 6.16 3.41
C GLY A 83 -3.22 6.27 3.66
N LEU A 84 -2.81 6.86 4.79
CA LEU A 84 -1.39 7.15 5.06
C LEU A 84 -0.58 5.90 5.37
N ILE A 85 -1.14 4.93 6.09
CA ILE A 85 -0.40 3.72 6.47
C ILE A 85 0.01 2.90 5.23
N PRO A 86 -0.88 2.61 4.25
CA PRO A 86 -0.47 2.00 2.99
C PRO A 86 0.53 2.84 2.20
N GLY A 87 0.40 4.17 2.23
CA GLY A 87 1.38 5.06 1.62
C GLY A 87 2.79 4.86 2.17
N LEU A 88 2.91 4.78 3.50
CA LEU A 88 4.19 4.65 4.21
C LEU A 88 4.76 3.22 4.19
N LYS A 89 3.89 2.21 4.33
CA LYS A 89 4.29 0.81 4.54
C LYS A 89 4.03 -0.10 3.35
N GLY A 90 3.20 0.32 2.39
CA GLY A 90 2.74 -0.51 1.27
C GLY A 90 3.88 -1.10 0.45
N ASN A 91 4.89 -0.29 0.12
CA ASN A 91 6.06 -0.79 -0.62
C ASN A 91 6.80 -1.88 0.16
N LYS A 92 6.98 -1.74 1.48
CA LYS A 92 7.59 -2.78 2.33
C LYS A 92 6.75 -4.05 2.39
N TRP A 93 5.42 -3.92 2.43
CA TRP A 93 4.53 -5.09 2.35
C TRP A 93 4.68 -5.81 1.01
N ARG A 94 4.78 -5.05 -0.09
CA ARG A 94 5.03 -5.60 -1.43
C ARG A 94 6.37 -6.32 -1.50
N GLU A 95 7.46 -5.73 -0.99
CA GLU A 95 8.79 -6.38 -0.95
C GLU A 95 8.74 -7.71 -0.19
N LYS A 96 8.13 -7.71 1.00
CA LYS A 96 7.96 -8.94 1.80
C LYS A 96 7.10 -9.97 1.07
N ASN A 97 6.07 -9.54 0.35
CA ASN A 97 5.22 -10.43 -0.43
C ASN A 97 5.96 -11.04 -1.63
N LEU A 98 6.77 -10.25 -2.32
CA LEU A 98 7.63 -10.74 -3.42
C LEU A 98 8.61 -11.80 -2.91
N ALA A 99 9.30 -11.53 -1.80
CA ALA A 99 10.21 -12.50 -1.19
C ALA A 99 9.49 -13.81 -0.82
N ARG A 100 8.30 -13.73 -0.22
CA ARG A 100 7.46 -14.90 0.09
C ARG A 100 7.02 -15.69 -1.14
N ARG A 101 6.94 -15.04 -2.29
CA ARG A 101 6.56 -15.63 -3.58
C ARG A 101 7.75 -16.12 -4.40
N GLY A 102 8.93 -16.20 -3.79
CA GLY A 102 10.13 -16.77 -4.42
C GLY A 102 10.93 -15.77 -5.26
N PHE A 103 10.63 -14.47 -5.19
CA PHE A 103 11.48 -13.46 -5.80
C PHE A 103 12.74 -13.25 -4.96
N GLN A 104 13.88 -13.10 -5.63
CA GLN A 104 15.16 -12.76 -5.03
C GLN A 104 15.50 -11.29 -5.32
N MET A 105 16.01 -10.58 -4.33
CA MET A 105 16.47 -9.19 -4.53
C MET A 105 17.78 -9.20 -5.30
N LEU A 106 17.82 -8.54 -6.46
CA LEU A 106 19.03 -8.39 -7.27
C LEU A 106 19.88 -7.22 -6.79
N GLY A 107 19.24 -6.11 -6.39
CA GLY A 107 19.96 -4.93 -5.93
C GLY A 107 19.09 -3.69 -5.89
N THR A 108 19.75 -2.56 -5.66
CA THR A 108 19.12 -1.25 -5.52
C THR A 108 19.71 -0.27 -6.53
N VAL A 109 18.87 0.41 -7.30
CA VAL A 109 19.30 1.36 -8.34
C VAL A 109 18.52 2.67 -8.25
N GLN A 110 19.12 3.74 -8.77
CA GLN A 110 18.44 5.02 -8.95
C GLN A 110 17.94 5.15 -10.39
N ALA A 111 16.64 5.38 -10.55
CA ALA A 111 16.01 5.57 -11.86
C ALA A 111 14.85 6.57 -11.78
N GLU A 112 14.32 6.99 -12.93
CA GLU A 112 13.14 7.85 -12.99
C GLU A 112 11.83 7.05 -12.84
N THR A 113 11.82 5.85 -13.42
CA THR A 113 10.66 4.95 -13.47
C THR A 113 11.04 3.52 -13.03
N PRO A 114 10.06 2.72 -12.59
CA PRO A 114 10.27 1.29 -12.31
C PRO A 114 10.85 0.53 -13.51
N GLU A 115 10.42 0.86 -14.73
CA GLU A 115 10.84 0.21 -15.97
C GLU A 115 12.31 0.50 -16.28
N ALA A 116 12.74 1.75 -16.09
CA ALA A 116 14.14 2.13 -16.22
C ALA A 116 15.02 1.40 -15.19
N ALA A 117 14.55 1.25 -13.95
CA ALA A 117 15.26 0.49 -12.93
C ALA A 117 15.41 -1.00 -13.30
N MET A 118 14.36 -1.62 -13.85
CA MET A 118 14.42 -3.02 -14.31
C MET A 118 15.36 -3.17 -15.52
N SER A 119 15.31 -2.25 -16.48
CA SER A 119 16.21 -2.25 -17.65
C SER A 119 17.68 -2.12 -17.25
N GLN A 120 18.00 -1.20 -16.33
CA GLN A 120 19.36 -1.00 -15.82
C GLN A 120 19.89 -2.23 -15.06
N MET A 121 19.02 -2.95 -14.34
CA MET A 121 19.42 -4.17 -13.64
C MET A 121 19.58 -5.36 -14.58
N ALA A 122 18.79 -5.41 -15.66
CA ALA A 122 18.88 -6.48 -16.66
C ALA A 122 20.12 -6.37 -17.56
N SER A 123 20.68 -5.16 -17.72
CA SER A 123 21.89 -4.90 -18.52
C SER A 123 23.20 -4.99 -17.74
N GLN A 124 23.14 -5.17 -16.41
CA GLN A 124 24.34 -5.44 -15.61
C GLN A 124 24.76 -6.90 -15.80
N PRO A 125 26.04 -7.17 -16.17
CA PRO A 125 26.56 -8.50 -16.44
C PRO A 125 26.58 -9.40 -15.21
#